data_AF-A0A933MV14-F1
#
_entry.id   AF-A0A933MV14-F1
#
_cell.length_a   1.000
_cell.length_b   1.000
_cell.length_c   1.000
_cell.angle_alpha   90.00
_cell.angle_beta   90.00
_cell.angle_gamma   90.00
#
_symmetry.space_group_name_H-M   'P 1'
#
loop_
_entity.id
_entity.type
_entity.pdbx_description
1 polymer ?
#
loop_
_entity_poly.entity_id
_entity_poly.type
_entity_poly.pdbx_seq_one_letter_code
_entity_poly.pdbx_strand_id
1 'polypeptide(L)'
;MAEIPLPVEYRADVIPQIVRWAQAGESCSVVGIAGSGKGNIARHLCRADVRLRYFGAAVPQTFVLYAYCKPIPPTSPYLLFLDVLDALEAAAGELAGAFAPLQPAINALHREAQSNPELLAKRNLGKALTSVMNAGAQRVILLLDDCDDLFAKASATLFADLRALRDNHKYRLVYVTLTRRELGYLRDDLGAEEELSDLIDAAEHVIAVPAHSEADCRAMLQRLDTRQNPAQPLTETEIRQLYELAGGHASLMRALYFASRVKFPVQSRDAFNLLAHEPGVRDECEKIWNGLTTDERQALCRIVRHEPADENTVAWLAQVGVLRVRPTLAPNFCSPVFEKLVQEIAGGPVVPVLDFTPPPSHVRVNGEMVTTLRMPEYEILKHLWNKQPEVCTQNSLILALHEGERKEPTAKSAGNPLERLDRYIHEIKSKIGPTGQSIQAANNGYRWVP
;
A
#
# COMPACT_ATOMS: atom_id res chain seq x y z
N MET A 1 2.34 -24.64 23.33
CA MET A 1 1.03 -24.18 23.85
C MET A 1 0.14 -23.87 22.65
N ALA A 2 -1.14 -24.23 22.70
CA ALA A 2 -2.08 -23.90 21.63
C ALA A 2 -2.24 -22.38 21.54
N GLU A 3 -2.10 -21.83 20.34
CA GLU A 3 -2.21 -20.40 20.13
C GLU A 3 -3.64 -19.93 20.36
N ILE A 4 -3.84 -18.90 21.20
CA ILE A 4 -5.17 -18.29 21.35
C ILE A 4 -5.56 -17.67 20.00
N PRO A 5 -6.68 -18.09 19.37
CA PRO A 5 -7.12 -17.49 18.11
C PRO A 5 -7.59 -16.05 18.33
N LEU A 6 -7.61 -15.25 17.26
CA LEU A 6 -8.25 -13.91 17.34
C LEU A 6 -9.72 -14.03 17.74
N PRO A 7 -10.29 -13.07 18.49
CA PRO A 7 -11.73 -13.04 18.74
C PRO A 7 -12.48 -12.92 17.41
N VAL A 8 -13.70 -13.46 17.34
CA VAL A 8 -14.52 -13.41 16.11
C VAL A 8 -14.80 -11.97 15.70
N GLU A 9 -14.88 -11.07 16.68
CA GLU A 9 -15.08 -9.62 16.55
C GLU A 9 -13.82 -8.87 16.10
N TYR A 10 -12.68 -9.56 15.92
CA TYR A 10 -11.46 -8.92 15.41
C TYR A 10 -11.76 -8.18 14.10
N ARG A 11 -11.44 -6.88 14.07
CA ARG A 11 -11.67 -5.98 12.92
C ARG A 11 -13.15 -5.84 12.51
N ALA A 12 -14.04 -5.79 13.49
CA ALA A 12 -15.47 -5.50 13.28
C ALA A 12 -15.76 -4.12 12.64
N ASP A 13 -14.78 -3.22 12.58
CA ASP A 13 -14.79 -1.95 11.85
C ASP A 13 -14.70 -2.11 10.32
N VAL A 14 -14.04 -3.17 9.84
CA VAL A 14 -13.75 -3.39 8.40
C VAL A 14 -14.51 -4.59 7.83
N ILE A 15 -14.53 -5.71 8.54
CA ILE A 15 -15.07 -6.98 8.03
C ILE A 15 -16.52 -6.89 7.54
N PRO A 16 -17.45 -6.23 8.25
CA PRO A 16 -18.83 -6.11 7.78
C PRO A 16 -18.94 -5.45 6.40
N GLN A 17 -18.07 -4.48 6.09
CA GLN A 17 -18.08 -3.79 4.80
C GLN A 17 -17.58 -4.70 3.67
N ILE A 18 -16.49 -5.46 3.91
CA ILE A 18 -16.00 -6.46 2.95
C ILE A 18 -17.09 -7.48 2.65
N VAL A 19 -17.73 -8.02 3.70
CA VAL A 19 -18.77 -9.04 3.57
C VAL A 19 -19.98 -8.50 2.84
N ARG A 20 -20.41 -7.26 3.12
CA ARG A 20 -21.51 -6.59 2.43
C ARG A 20 -21.28 -6.53 0.92
N TRP A 21 -20.11 -6.04 0.49
CA TRP A 21 -19.79 -5.94 -0.93
C TRP A 21 -19.67 -7.32 -1.59
N ALA A 22 -18.98 -8.25 -0.93
CA ALA A 22 -18.83 -9.59 -1.47
C ALA A 22 -20.17 -10.35 -1.58
N GLN A 23 -21.09 -10.16 -0.64
CA GLN A 23 -22.45 -10.72 -0.72
C GLN A 23 -23.27 -10.06 -1.81
N ALA A 24 -23.06 -8.78 -2.12
CA ALA A 24 -23.66 -8.11 -3.28
C ALA A 24 -23.10 -8.63 -4.62
N GLY A 25 -21.96 -9.32 -4.60
CA GLY A 25 -21.26 -9.76 -5.81
C GLY A 25 -20.34 -8.68 -6.38
N GLU A 26 -20.01 -7.68 -5.57
CA GLU A 26 -19.12 -6.59 -5.92
C GLU A 26 -17.72 -6.82 -5.34
N SER A 27 -16.72 -6.49 -6.13
CA SER A 27 -15.33 -6.47 -5.69
C SER A 27 -15.03 -5.19 -4.91
N CYS A 28 -14.05 -5.26 -4.01
CA CYS A 28 -13.65 -4.11 -3.21
C CYS A 28 -12.15 -4.10 -2.92
N SER A 29 -11.67 -2.91 -2.57
CA SER A 29 -10.27 -2.64 -2.29
C SER A 29 -10.08 -2.35 -0.81
N VAL A 30 -9.26 -3.14 -0.12
CA VAL A 30 -8.95 -2.97 1.30
C VAL A 30 -7.59 -2.32 1.41
N VAL A 31 -7.60 -1.01 1.66
CA VAL A 31 -6.40 -0.17 1.62
C VAL A 31 -6.00 0.21 3.03
N GLY A 32 -4.70 0.16 3.33
CA GLY A 32 -4.20 0.79 4.54
C GLY A 32 -2.70 0.67 4.67
N ILE A 33 -2.10 1.46 5.55
CA ILE A 33 -0.65 1.59 5.64
C ILE A 33 0.11 0.28 5.92
N ALA A 34 1.43 0.31 5.77
CA ALA A 34 2.28 -0.82 6.15
C ALA A 34 2.04 -1.21 7.62
N GLY A 35 1.96 -2.51 7.90
CA GLY A 35 1.80 -3.01 9.27
C GLY A 35 0.40 -2.83 9.90
N SER A 36 -0.60 -2.35 9.16
CA SER A 36 -1.98 -2.14 9.65
C SER A 36 -2.81 -3.40 9.89
N GLY A 37 -2.25 -4.59 9.64
CA GLY A 37 -2.91 -5.87 9.89
C GLY A 37 -3.79 -6.42 8.75
N LYS A 38 -3.74 -5.84 7.54
CA LYS A 38 -4.49 -6.31 6.36
C LYS A 38 -4.47 -7.83 6.14
N GLY A 39 -3.29 -8.45 6.07
CA GLY A 39 -3.21 -9.91 5.88
C GLY A 39 -3.84 -10.72 7.03
N ASN A 40 -3.93 -10.17 8.24
CA ASN A 40 -4.68 -10.81 9.32
C ASN A 40 -6.20 -10.72 9.08
N ILE A 41 -6.71 -9.65 8.46
CA ILE A 41 -8.11 -9.55 8.03
C ILE A 41 -8.43 -10.67 7.04
N ALA A 42 -7.60 -10.85 6.02
CA ALA A 42 -7.80 -11.89 5.01
C ALA A 42 -7.80 -13.30 5.62
N ARG A 43 -6.81 -13.62 6.47
CA ARG A 43 -6.76 -14.92 7.16
C ARG A 43 -7.90 -15.11 8.16
N HIS A 44 -8.32 -14.04 8.84
CA HIS A 44 -9.44 -14.10 9.79
C HIS A 44 -10.75 -14.40 9.08
N LEU A 45 -11.00 -13.80 7.91
CA LEU A 45 -12.15 -14.10 7.04
C LEU A 45 -12.20 -15.55 6.55
N CYS A 46 -11.07 -16.26 6.51
CA CYS A 46 -11.04 -17.67 6.10
C CYS A 46 -11.54 -18.63 7.21
N ARG A 47 -11.57 -18.19 8.47
CA ARG A 47 -11.94 -19.07 9.58
C ARG A 47 -13.42 -19.42 9.58
N ALA A 48 -13.75 -20.67 9.86
CA ALA A 48 -15.14 -21.17 9.87
C ALA A 48 -16.06 -20.44 10.86
N ASP A 49 -15.58 -20.13 12.07
CA ASP A 49 -16.35 -19.42 13.10
C ASP A 49 -16.64 -17.95 12.71
N VAL A 50 -15.66 -17.29 12.10
CA VAL A 50 -15.80 -15.94 11.54
C VAL A 50 -16.78 -15.96 10.36
N ARG A 51 -16.63 -16.93 9.45
CA ARG A 51 -17.53 -17.08 8.30
C ARG A 51 -18.96 -17.28 8.75
N LEU A 52 -19.19 -18.14 9.75
CA LEU A 52 -20.51 -18.35 10.35
C LEU A 52 -21.09 -17.06 10.92
N ARG A 53 -20.28 -16.26 11.61
CA ARG A 53 -20.73 -14.99 12.22
C ARG A 53 -21.19 -13.97 11.18
N TYR A 54 -20.45 -13.83 10.08
CA TYR A 54 -20.65 -12.73 9.14
C TYR A 54 -21.45 -13.12 7.89
N PHE A 55 -21.28 -14.35 7.38
CA PHE A 55 -22.06 -14.84 6.22
C PHE A 55 -23.33 -15.61 6.63
N GLY A 56 -23.44 -16.06 7.88
CA GLY A 56 -24.65 -16.72 8.41
C GLY A 56 -25.07 -17.93 7.57
N ALA A 57 -26.34 -17.96 7.15
CA ALA A 57 -26.91 -19.03 6.34
C ALA A 57 -26.27 -19.18 4.95
N ALA A 58 -25.50 -18.19 4.47
CA ALA A 58 -24.86 -18.25 3.16
C ALA A 58 -23.54 -19.05 3.17
N VAL A 59 -22.98 -19.38 4.35
CA VAL A 59 -21.69 -20.09 4.48
C VAL A 59 -21.59 -21.34 3.61
N PRO A 60 -22.58 -22.27 3.61
CA PRO A 60 -22.45 -23.52 2.87
C PRO A 60 -22.32 -23.32 1.35
N GLN A 61 -22.64 -22.13 0.83
CA GLN A 61 -22.61 -21.82 -0.61
C GLN A 61 -21.60 -20.70 -0.94
N THR A 62 -20.77 -20.31 0.02
CA THR A 62 -19.81 -19.21 -0.14
C THR A 62 -18.39 -19.74 0.02
N PHE A 63 -17.64 -19.76 -1.07
CA PHE A 63 -16.20 -20.05 -1.07
C PHE A 63 -15.44 -18.78 -0.71
N VAL A 64 -14.52 -18.88 0.25
CA VAL A 64 -13.57 -17.82 0.60
C VAL A 64 -12.18 -18.37 0.37
N LEU A 65 -11.50 -17.85 -0.65
CA LEU A 65 -10.20 -18.33 -1.12
C LEU A 65 -9.15 -17.28 -0.78
N TYR A 66 -8.07 -17.71 -0.14
CA TYR A 66 -6.94 -16.85 0.17
C TYR A 66 -5.81 -17.10 -0.83
N ALA A 67 -5.31 -16.04 -1.45
CA ALA A 67 -4.11 -16.08 -2.28
C ALA A 67 -3.14 -14.98 -1.80
N TYR A 68 -1.91 -15.37 -1.53
CA TYR A 68 -0.85 -14.43 -1.18
C TYR A 68 -0.10 -14.03 -2.44
N CYS A 69 -0.16 -12.76 -2.83
CA CYS A 69 0.34 -12.29 -4.11
C CYS A 69 1.86 -12.05 -4.14
N LYS A 70 2.64 -12.53 -3.16
CA LYS A 70 4.10 -12.37 -3.15
C LYS A 70 4.89 -13.68 -2.99
N PRO A 71 6.05 -13.79 -3.65
CA PRO A 71 6.59 -12.87 -4.66
C PRO A 71 5.87 -13.04 -6.01
N ILE A 72 5.86 -12.00 -6.83
CA ILE A 72 5.45 -12.13 -8.25
C ILE A 72 6.71 -12.35 -9.06
N PRO A 73 6.96 -13.58 -9.53
CA PRO A 73 8.10 -13.80 -10.38
C PRO A 73 7.91 -13.03 -11.69
N PRO A 74 8.98 -12.40 -12.22
CA PRO A 74 8.92 -11.69 -13.50
C PRO A 74 8.47 -12.56 -14.69
N THR A 75 8.56 -13.88 -14.52
CA THR A 75 8.48 -14.86 -15.61
C THR A 75 7.16 -15.60 -15.71
N SER A 76 6.26 -15.57 -14.71
CA SER A 76 5.04 -16.39 -14.77
C SER A 76 3.87 -15.80 -13.98
N PRO A 77 2.94 -15.09 -14.66
CA PRO A 77 1.70 -14.61 -14.04
C PRO A 77 0.75 -15.76 -13.65
N TYR A 78 1.01 -16.99 -14.13
CA TYR A 78 0.15 -18.15 -13.98
C TYR A 78 0.23 -18.82 -12.60
N LEU A 79 1.25 -18.51 -11.79
CA LEU A 79 1.36 -19.05 -10.44
C LEU A 79 0.16 -18.64 -9.57
N LEU A 80 -0.34 -17.41 -9.72
CA LEU A 80 -1.54 -16.96 -9.02
C LEU A 80 -2.74 -17.88 -9.33
N PHE A 81 -2.93 -18.27 -10.59
CA PHE A 81 -4.05 -19.15 -10.95
C PHE A 81 -3.88 -20.57 -10.41
N LEU A 82 -2.64 -21.07 -10.28
CA LEU A 82 -2.36 -22.35 -9.63
C LEU A 82 -2.66 -22.28 -8.13
N ASP A 83 -2.23 -21.21 -7.44
CA ASP A 83 -2.50 -21.02 -6.02
C ASP A 83 -4.01 -20.92 -5.74
N VAL A 84 -4.76 -20.26 -6.64
CA VAL A 84 -6.23 -20.19 -6.53
C VAL A 84 -6.88 -21.54 -6.78
N LEU A 85 -6.37 -22.35 -7.71
CA LEU A 85 -6.86 -23.72 -7.94
C LEU A 85 -6.64 -24.60 -6.69
N ASP A 86 -5.47 -24.51 -6.06
CA ASP A 86 -5.16 -25.21 -4.81
C ASP A 86 -6.11 -24.78 -3.67
N ALA A 87 -6.28 -23.47 -3.50
CA ALA A 87 -7.21 -22.93 -2.50
C ALA A 87 -8.66 -23.36 -2.76
N LEU A 88 -9.08 -23.43 -4.02
CA LEU A 88 -10.42 -23.88 -4.40
C LEU A 88 -10.62 -25.37 -4.12
N GLU A 89 -9.62 -26.20 -4.37
CA GLU A 89 -9.62 -27.64 -4.02
C GLU A 89 -9.79 -27.84 -2.51
N ALA A 90 -9.01 -27.10 -1.71
CA ALA A 90 -9.08 -27.17 -0.25
C ALA A 90 -10.46 -26.73 0.27
N ALA A 91 -10.98 -25.61 -0.24
CA ALA A 91 -12.28 -25.08 0.15
C ALA A 91 -13.44 -26.01 -0.23
N ALA A 92 -13.35 -26.70 -1.36
CA ALA A 92 -14.36 -27.70 -1.77
C ALA A 92 -14.40 -28.90 -0.80
N GLY A 93 -13.24 -29.29 -0.25
CA GLY A 93 -13.16 -30.30 0.80
C GLY A 93 -13.76 -29.83 2.13
N GLU A 94 -13.47 -28.59 2.54
CA GLU A 94 -13.96 -28.03 3.81
C GLU A 94 -15.47 -27.82 3.84
N LEU A 95 -16.05 -27.26 2.77
CA LEU A 95 -17.49 -27.01 2.68
C LEU A 95 -18.32 -28.30 2.61
N ALA A 96 -17.71 -29.40 2.14
CA ALA A 96 -18.32 -30.71 2.01
C ALA A 96 -19.67 -30.68 1.27
N GLY A 97 -20.53 -31.67 1.51
CA GLY A 97 -21.86 -31.76 0.88
C GLY A 97 -21.78 -31.91 -0.65
N ALA A 98 -22.46 -31.02 -1.38
CA ALA A 98 -22.50 -31.04 -2.85
C ALA A 98 -21.13 -30.79 -3.51
N PHE A 99 -20.16 -30.23 -2.80
CA PHE A 99 -18.83 -29.90 -3.34
C PHE A 99 -17.78 -30.99 -3.10
N ALA A 100 -17.97 -31.87 -2.10
CA ALA A 100 -17.02 -32.95 -1.82
C ALA A 100 -16.75 -33.85 -3.04
N PRO A 101 -17.75 -34.24 -3.86
CA PRO A 101 -17.50 -35.02 -5.08
C PRO A 101 -16.71 -34.28 -6.15
N LEU A 102 -16.65 -32.94 -6.12
CA LEU A 102 -15.90 -32.15 -7.09
C LEU A 102 -14.41 -32.07 -6.76
N GLN A 103 -14.02 -32.28 -5.49
CA GLN A 103 -12.63 -32.11 -5.06
C GLN A 103 -11.62 -32.92 -5.89
N PRO A 104 -11.83 -34.22 -6.21
CA PRO A 104 -10.91 -34.96 -7.06
C PRO A 104 -10.80 -34.41 -8.49
N ALA A 105 -11.91 -33.89 -9.04
CA ALA A 105 -11.92 -33.29 -10.37
C ALA A 105 -11.17 -31.96 -10.40
N ILE A 106 -11.29 -31.14 -9.34
CA ILE A 106 -10.53 -29.90 -9.19
C ILE A 106 -9.03 -30.21 -9.05
N ASN A 107 -8.66 -31.23 -8.26
CA ASN A 107 -7.27 -31.68 -8.15
C ASN A 107 -6.69 -32.12 -9.51
N ALA A 108 -7.48 -32.87 -10.30
CA ALA A 108 -7.05 -33.27 -11.64
C ALA A 108 -6.81 -32.06 -12.55
N LEU A 109 -7.69 -31.06 -12.51
CA LEU A 109 -7.53 -29.79 -13.22
C LEU A 109 -6.28 -29.02 -12.75
N HIS A 110 -5.99 -29.03 -11.45
CA HIS A 110 -4.80 -28.42 -10.87
C HIS A 110 -3.51 -29.11 -11.34
N ARG A 111 -3.44 -30.45 -11.28
CA ARG A 111 -2.29 -31.22 -11.78
C ARG A 111 -2.07 -31.04 -13.28
N GLU A 112 -3.16 -31.04 -14.07
CA GLU A 112 -3.07 -30.75 -15.50
C GLU A 112 -2.51 -29.34 -15.71
N ALA A 113 -2.98 -28.35 -14.95
CA ALA A 113 -2.48 -26.98 -15.02
C ALA A 113 -1.00 -26.86 -14.67
N GLN A 114 -0.53 -27.58 -13.64
CA GLN A 114 0.89 -27.61 -13.27
C GLN A 114 1.80 -28.15 -14.39
N SER A 115 1.28 -29.04 -15.24
CA SER A 115 2.07 -29.60 -16.36
C SER A 115 2.32 -28.60 -17.49
N ASN A 116 1.46 -27.60 -17.66
CA ASN A 116 1.63 -26.51 -18.62
C ASN A 116 0.90 -25.24 -18.13
N PRO A 117 1.47 -24.51 -17.16
CA PRO A 117 0.78 -23.41 -16.49
C PRO A 117 0.35 -22.29 -17.44
N GLU A 118 1.17 -21.99 -18.44
CA GLU A 118 0.92 -20.90 -19.39
C GLU A 118 -0.36 -21.09 -20.20
N LEU A 119 -0.60 -22.33 -20.66
CA LEU A 119 -1.79 -22.65 -21.44
C LEU A 119 -2.99 -23.00 -20.56
N LEU A 120 -2.73 -23.64 -19.42
CA LEU A 120 -3.76 -24.40 -18.71
C LEU A 120 -4.24 -23.76 -17.42
N ALA A 121 -3.43 -22.93 -16.73
CA ALA A 121 -3.79 -22.45 -15.40
C ALA A 121 -5.09 -21.61 -15.39
N LYS A 122 -5.17 -20.56 -16.22
CA LYS A 122 -6.41 -19.75 -16.37
C LYS A 122 -7.59 -20.60 -16.82
N ARG A 123 -7.38 -21.42 -17.85
CA ARG A 123 -8.42 -22.26 -18.46
C ARG A 123 -9.02 -23.22 -17.45
N ASN A 124 -8.16 -23.91 -16.71
CA ASN A 124 -8.56 -24.93 -15.74
C ASN A 124 -9.15 -24.30 -14.49
N LEU A 125 -8.67 -23.13 -14.06
CA LEU A 125 -9.34 -22.33 -13.02
C LEU A 125 -10.77 -21.97 -13.45
N GLY A 126 -10.96 -21.47 -14.69
CA GLY A 126 -12.29 -21.18 -15.22
C GLY A 126 -13.22 -22.41 -15.19
N LYS A 127 -12.72 -23.59 -15.60
CA LYS A 127 -13.49 -24.85 -15.53
C LYS A 127 -13.86 -25.25 -14.09
N ALA A 128 -12.92 -25.11 -13.15
CA ALA A 128 -13.15 -25.44 -11.75
C ALA A 128 -14.19 -24.51 -11.12
N LEU A 129 -14.08 -23.19 -11.38
CA LEU A 129 -15.07 -22.19 -10.95
C LEU A 129 -16.46 -22.49 -11.49
N THR A 130 -16.58 -22.76 -12.80
CA THR A 130 -17.84 -23.16 -13.41
C THR A 130 -18.42 -24.42 -12.76
N SER A 131 -17.57 -25.40 -12.41
CA SER A 131 -18.01 -26.65 -11.80
C SER A 131 -18.60 -26.45 -10.40
N VAL A 132 -17.93 -25.70 -9.52
CA VAL A 132 -18.47 -25.40 -8.18
C VAL A 132 -19.73 -24.54 -8.26
N MET A 133 -19.78 -23.63 -9.24
CA MET A 133 -20.95 -22.80 -9.48
C MET A 133 -22.16 -23.62 -9.95
N ASN A 134 -21.96 -24.60 -10.82
CA ASN A 134 -23.03 -25.51 -11.25
C ASN A 134 -23.50 -26.44 -10.13
N ALA A 135 -22.63 -26.76 -9.17
CA ALA A 135 -22.98 -27.52 -7.97
C ALA A 135 -23.66 -26.67 -6.87
N GLY A 136 -23.89 -25.38 -7.10
CA GLY A 136 -24.69 -24.52 -6.22
C GLY A 136 -23.90 -23.49 -5.40
N ALA A 137 -22.61 -23.27 -5.68
CA ALA A 137 -21.85 -22.20 -5.04
C ALA A 137 -22.43 -20.83 -5.44
N GLN A 138 -22.94 -20.03 -4.51
CA GLN A 138 -23.50 -18.71 -4.82
C GLN A 138 -22.41 -17.65 -5.01
N ARG A 139 -21.34 -17.74 -4.22
CA ARG A 139 -20.23 -16.78 -4.24
C ARG A 139 -18.89 -17.51 -4.13
N VAL A 140 -17.90 -17.03 -4.89
CA VAL A 140 -16.48 -17.33 -4.76
C VAL A 140 -15.76 -16.01 -4.52
N ILE A 141 -15.27 -15.82 -3.31
CA ILE A 141 -14.60 -14.61 -2.86
C ILE A 141 -13.10 -14.91 -2.86
N LEU A 142 -12.35 -14.23 -3.71
CA LEU A 142 -10.90 -14.35 -3.78
C LEU A 142 -10.25 -13.16 -3.06
N LEU A 143 -9.61 -13.47 -1.93
CA LEU A 143 -8.83 -12.54 -1.12
C LEU A 143 -7.39 -12.49 -1.67
N LEU A 144 -7.02 -11.39 -2.30
CA LEU A 144 -5.70 -11.14 -2.88
C LEU A 144 -4.85 -10.33 -1.89
N ASP A 145 -4.06 -11.03 -1.06
CA ASP A 145 -3.25 -10.41 0.01
C ASP A 145 -1.89 -9.92 -0.49
N ASP A 146 -1.45 -8.76 0.02
CA ASP A 146 -0.20 -8.06 -0.33
C ASP A 146 0.00 -7.89 -1.85
N CYS A 147 -1.07 -7.45 -2.54
CA CYS A 147 -1.10 -7.32 -3.99
C CYS A 147 -0.46 -6.04 -4.54
N ASP A 148 0.25 -5.27 -3.70
CA ASP A 148 1.02 -4.08 -4.16
C ASP A 148 1.94 -4.41 -5.35
N ASP A 149 2.68 -5.53 -5.26
CA ASP A 149 3.56 -5.97 -6.36
C ASP A 149 2.77 -6.50 -7.57
N LEU A 150 1.55 -7.01 -7.37
CA LEU A 150 0.65 -7.45 -8.44
C LEU A 150 0.36 -6.29 -9.34
N PHE A 151 -0.22 -5.23 -8.77
CA PHE A 151 -0.57 -4.02 -9.50
C PHE A 151 0.66 -3.27 -10.02
N ALA A 152 1.76 -3.23 -9.26
CA ALA A 152 2.96 -2.54 -9.72
C ALA A 152 3.71 -3.25 -10.86
N LYS A 153 3.77 -4.60 -10.87
CA LYS A 153 4.72 -5.35 -11.72
C LYS A 153 4.10 -6.36 -12.67
N ALA A 154 2.85 -6.79 -12.49
CA ALA A 154 2.26 -7.78 -13.36
C ALA A 154 2.02 -7.26 -14.80
N SER A 155 1.90 -8.18 -15.75
CA SER A 155 1.62 -7.82 -17.14
C SER A 155 0.17 -7.41 -17.32
N ALA A 156 -0.08 -6.51 -18.28
CA ALA A 156 -1.42 -6.16 -18.75
C ALA A 156 -2.30 -7.39 -19.07
N THR A 157 -1.70 -8.46 -19.62
CA THR A 157 -2.37 -9.72 -19.91
C THR A 157 -2.96 -10.38 -18.67
N LEU A 158 -2.26 -10.37 -17.52
CA LEU A 158 -2.79 -10.96 -16.29
C LEU A 158 -4.04 -10.23 -15.81
N PHE A 159 -4.08 -8.90 -15.91
CA PHE A 159 -5.24 -8.12 -15.52
C PHE A 159 -6.42 -8.32 -16.47
N ALA A 160 -6.18 -8.37 -17.77
CA ALA A 160 -7.18 -8.75 -18.75
C ALA A 160 -7.73 -10.16 -18.49
N ASP A 161 -6.87 -11.09 -18.06
CA ASP A 161 -7.27 -12.45 -17.71
C ASP A 161 -8.13 -12.52 -16.45
N LEU A 162 -7.78 -11.76 -15.39
CA LEU A 162 -8.59 -11.60 -14.19
C LEU A 162 -9.94 -10.95 -14.52
N ARG A 163 -9.95 -9.88 -15.32
CA ARG A 163 -11.17 -9.22 -15.78
C ARG A 163 -12.09 -10.20 -16.51
N ALA A 164 -11.56 -10.95 -17.47
CA ALA A 164 -12.30 -11.95 -18.23
C ALA A 164 -12.83 -13.08 -17.33
N LEU A 165 -12.06 -13.54 -16.34
CA LEU A 165 -12.53 -14.53 -15.36
C LEU A 165 -13.70 -14.01 -14.53
N ARG A 166 -13.64 -12.76 -14.06
CA ARG A 166 -14.75 -12.10 -13.35
C ARG A 166 -15.98 -11.98 -14.22
N ASP A 167 -15.84 -11.53 -15.47
CA ASP A 167 -16.98 -11.34 -16.37
C ASP A 167 -17.70 -12.64 -16.72
N ASN A 168 -16.96 -13.71 -16.96
CA ASN A 168 -17.53 -15.02 -17.22
C ASN A 168 -18.32 -15.59 -16.02
N HIS A 169 -18.09 -15.06 -14.82
CA HIS A 169 -18.75 -15.47 -13.60
C HIS A 169 -19.35 -14.26 -12.87
N LYS A 170 -19.89 -13.30 -13.63
CA LYS A 170 -20.35 -12.01 -13.12
C LYS A 170 -21.23 -12.16 -11.89
N TYR A 171 -20.99 -11.29 -10.90
CA TYR A 171 -21.59 -11.30 -9.56
C TYR A 171 -21.20 -12.51 -8.69
N ARG A 172 -20.81 -13.66 -9.24
CA ARG A 172 -20.50 -14.86 -8.47
C ARG A 172 -19.02 -14.99 -8.11
N LEU A 173 -18.13 -14.45 -8.94
CA LEU A 173 -16.71 -14.28 -8.63
C LEU A 173 -16.45 -12.85 -8.17
N VAL A 174 -15.90 -12.72 -6.96
CA VAL A 174 -15.59 -11.44 -6.31
C VAL A 174 -14.11 -11.37 -5.99
N TYR A 175 -13.49 -10.21 -6.22
CA TYR A 175 -12.13 -9.92 -5.80
C TYR A 175 -12.13 -8.98 -4.59
N VAL A 176 -11.35 -9.34 -3.58
CA VAL A 176 -11.02 -8.45 -2.46
C VAL A 176 -9.52 -8.24 -2.48
N THR A 177 -9.07 -7.07 -2.90
CA THR A 177 -7.65 -6.73 -2.93
C THR A 177 -7.23 -6.16 -1.58
N LEU A 178 -6.03 -6.50 -1.12
CA LEU A 178 -5.44 -5.91 0.07
C LEU A 178 -4.10 -5.26 -0.30
N THR A 179 -4.07 -3.92 -0.27
CA THR A 179 -2.93 -3.10 -0.72
C THR A 179 -2.54 -2.05 0.30
N ARG A 180 -1.33 -1.48 0.17
CA ARG A 180 -0.91 -0.38 1.03
C ARG A 180 -1.46 0.97 0.61
N ARG A 181 -1.83 1.09 -0.66
CA ARG A 181 -2.37 2.29 -1.30
C ARG A 181 -3.49 1.90 -2.27
N GLU A 182 -4.33 2.86 -2.62
CA GLU A 182 -5.29 2.69 -3.71
C GLU A 182 -4.55 2.32 -5.00
N LEU A 183 -5.18 1.51 -5.85
CA LEU A 183 -4.54 0.92 -7.03
C LEU A 183 -4.03 1.98 -8.00
N GLY A 184 -4.73 3.12 -8.09
CA GLY A 184 -4.29 4.28 -8.88
C GLY A 184 -2.93 4.87 -8.49
N TYR A 185 -2.41 4.58 -7.29
CA TYR A 185 -1.06 5.01 -6.86
C TYR A 185 0.01 3.93 -7.03
N LEU A 186 -0.35 2.73 -7.51
CA LEU A 186 0.59 1.60 -7.63
C LEU A 186 1.21 1.47 -9.02
N ARG A 187 0.63 2.12 -10.03
CA ARG A 187 1.15 2.12 -11.41
C ARG A 187 0.71 3.39 -12.16
N ASP A 188 1.65 3.96 -12.93
CA ASP A 188 1.43 5.19 -13.72
C ASP A 188 0.85 4.95 -15.13
N ASP A 189 0.90 3.71 -15.64
CA ASP A 189 0.41 3.30 -16.97
C ASP A 189 -0.83 2.43 -16.84
N LEU A 190 -2.00 3.05 -17.02
CA LEU A 190 -3.30 2.53 -16.63
C LEU A 190 -4.03 1.72 -17.73
N GLY A 191 -3.41 1.43 -18.88
CA GLY A 191 -4.06 0.85 -20.07
C GLY A 191 -5.06 -0.31 -19.86
N ALA A 192 -4.63 -1.58 -19.92
CA ALA A 192 -5.54 -2.74 -19.79
C ALA A 192 -6.02 -3.00 -18.35
N GLU A 193 -5.54 -2.19 -17.41
CA GLU A 193 -5.83 -2.27 -15.98
C GLU A 193 -6.99 -1.38 -15.58
N GLU A 194 -7.24 -0.28 -16.29
CA GLU A 194 -8.39 0.61 -16.07
C GLU A 194 -9.67 -0.16 -15.85
N GLU A 195 -9.97 -1.16 -16.70
CA GLU A 195 -11.22 -1.92 -16.55
C GLU A 195 -11.30 -2.80 -15.30
N LEU A 196 -10.17 -3.33 -14.82
CA LEU A 196 -10.13 -4.15 -13.59
C LEU A 196 -10.04 -3.25 -12.35
N SER A 197 -9.29 -2.16 -12.44
CA SER A 197 -9.18 -1.15 -11.40
C SER A 197 -10.52 -0.44 -11.19
N ASP A 198 -11.23 -0.02 -12.23
CA ASP A 198 -12.58 0.59 -12.14
C ASP A 198 -13.59 -0.32 -11.41
N LEU A 199 -13.42 -1.63 -11.56
CA LEU A 199 -14.24 -2.65 -10.93
C LEU A 199 -13.96 -2.80 -9.43
N ILE A 200 -12.72 -2.57 -9.00
CA ILE A 200 -12.23 -2.82 -7.64
C ILE A 200 -12.15 -1.53 -6.81
N ASP A 201 -11.76 -0.43 -7.45
CA ASP A 201 -11.44 0.89 -6.88
C ASP A 201 -12.51 1.95 -7.22
N ALA A 202 -13.71 1.56 -7.65
CA ALA A 202 -14.85 2.46 -7.64
C ALA A 202 -14.93 3.13 -6.24
N ALA A 203 -15.06 4.45 -6.18
CA ALA A 203 -14.84 5.21 -4.94
C ALA A 203 -15.65 4.72 -3.71
N GLU A 204 -16.80 4.08 -3.93
CA GLU A 204 -17.64 3.51 -2.87
C GLU A 204 -17.16 2.12 -2.37
N HIS A 205 -16.25 1.48 -3.11
CA HIS A 205 -15.74 0.12 -2.88
C HIS A 205 -14.33 0.11 -2.27
N VAL A 206 -13.75 1.27 -1.98
CA VAL A 206 -12.49 1.38 -1.22
C VAL A 206 -12.80 1.40 0.28
N ILE A 207 -12.22 0.45 1.00
CA ILE A 207 -12.35 0.28 2.45
C ILE A 207 -11.00 0.59 3.09
N ALA A 208 -10.89 1.77 3.69
CA ALA A 208 -9.73 2.12 4.49
C ALA A 208 -9.65 1.24 5.76
N VAL A 209 -8.45 0.78 6.07
CA VAL A 209 -8.12 0.00 7.25
C VAL A 209 -7.60 0.98 8.31
N PRO A 210 -8.44 1.34 9.31
CA PRO A 210 -8.01 2.23 10.36
C PRO A 210 -7.01 1.55 11.30
N ALA A 211 -6.45 2.32 12.22
CA ALA A 211 -5.73 1.80 13.36
C ALA A 211 -6.61 0.82 14.15
N HIS A 212 -6.00 -0.19 14.76
CA HIS A 212 -6.73 -1.15 15.58
C HIS A 212 -7.47 -0.45 16.72
N SER A 213 -8.66 -0.96 17.02
CA SER A 213 -9.36 -0.61 18.25
C SER A 213 -8.56 -1.02 19.48
N GLU A 214 -8.84 -0.42 20.63
CA GLU A 214 -8.22 -0.83 21.89
C GLU A 214 -8.47 -2.33 22.19
N ALA A 215 -9.65 -2.84 21.86
CA ALA A 215 -10.00 -4.25 22.04
C ALA A 215 -9.14 -5.17 21.15
N ASP A 216 -8.92 -4.81 19.88
CA ASP A 216 -8.06 -5.57 18.96
C ASP A 216 -6.59 -5.52 19.40
N CYS A 217 -6.11 -4.36 19.84
CA CYS A 217 -4.76 -4.21 20.39
C CYS A 217 -4.56 -5.06 21.64
N ARG A 218 -5.52 -5.05 22.56
CA ARG A 218 -5.53 -5.88 23.76
C ARG A 218 -5.47 -7.36 23.42
N ALA A 219 -6.33 -7.84 22.52
CA ALA A 219 -6.32 -9.23 22.09
C ALA A 219 -4.98 -9.62 21.43
N MET A 220 -4.39 -8.72 20.64
CA MET A 220 -3.07 -8.92 20.05
C MET A 220 -1.97 -9.06 21.12
N LEU A 221 -1.94 -8.15 22.10
CA LEU A 221 -0.95 -8.17 23.19
C LEU A 221 -1.06 -9.43 24.05
N GLN A 222 -2.29 -9.82 24.43
CA GLN A 222 -2.54 -11.07 25.17
C GLN A 222 -2.01 -12.29 24.41
N ARG A 223 -2.20 -12.35 23.08
CA ARG A 223 -1.63 -13.43 22.26
C ARG A 223 -0.11 -13.41 22.27
N LEU A 224 0.53 -12.25 22.21
CA LEU A 224 1.99 -12.13 22.29
C LEU A 224 2.54 -12.59 23.65
N ASP A 225 1.84 -12.29 24.75
CA ASP A 225 2.18 -12.75 26.11
C ASP A 225 2.12 -14.28 26.20
N THR A 226 1.05 -14.91 25.70
CA THR A 226 0.90 -16.38 25.77
C THR A 226 1.92 -17.17 24.94
N ARG A 227 2.59 -16.51 23.99
CA ARG A 227 3.69 -17.09 23.21
C ARG A 227 5.03 -17.02 23.92
N GLN A 228 5.17 -16.24 25.00
CA GLN A 228 6.39 -16.20 25.80
C GLN A 228 6.51 -17.45 26.68
N ASN A 229 7.76 -17.84 26.99
CA ASN A 229 8.03 -18.93 27.91
C ASN A 229 9.07 -18.50 28.97
N PRO A 230 8.68 -18.31 30.24
CA PRO A 230 7.31 -18.42 30.77
C PRO A 230 6.40 -17.31 30.23
N ALA A 231 5.08 -17.53 30.24
CA ALA A 231 4.11 -16.49 29.93
C ALA A 231 4.26 -15.33 30.94
N GLN A 232 4.31 -14.10 30.43
CA GLN A 232 4.41 -12.89 31.24
C GLN A 232 3.25 -11.97 30.90
N PRO A 233 2.11 -12.02 31.62
CA PRO A 233 0.95 -11.20 31.29
C PRO A 233 1.23 -9.71 31.52
N LEU A 234 0.79 -8.86 30.60
CA LEU A 234 0.77 -7.41 30.79
C LEU A 234 -0.32 -7.01 31.80
N THR A 235 -0.02 -6.01 32.62
CA THR A 235 -1.03 -5.28 33.40
C THR A 235 -1.87 -4.38 32.49
N GLU A 236 -3.08 -4.03 32.96
CA GLU A 236 -3.96 -3.08 32.26
C GLU A 236 -3.29 -1.74 31.95
N THR A 237 -2.44 -1.26 32.86
CA THR A 237 -1.68 -0.03 32.68
C THR A 237 -0.65 -0.17 31.57
N GLU A 238 0.09 -1.28 31.51
CA GLU A 238 1.06 -1.52 30.43
C GLU A 238 0.36 -1.66 29.07
N ILE A 239 -0.77 -2.37 29.01
CA ILE A 239 -1.58 -2.49 27.78
C ILE A 239 -1.99 -1.11 27.28
N ARG A 240 -2.51 -0.25 28.17
CA ARG A 240 -2.93 1.11 27.81
C ARG A 240 -1.75 1.95 27.33
N GLN A 241 -0.61 1.91 28.01
CA GLN A 241 0.57 2.66 27.61
C GLN A 241 1.12 2.22 26.26
N LEU A 242 1.20 0.90 26.01
CA LEU A 242 1.59 0.37 24.70
C LEU A 242 0.61 0.80 23.60
N TYR A 243 -0.70 0.80 23.90
CA TYR A 243 -1.74 1.32 23.00
C TYR A 243 -1.57 2.79 22.67
N GLU A 244 -1.39 3.64 23.69
CA GLU A 244 -1.16 5.07 23.53
C GLU A 244 0.12 5.35 22.73
N LEU A 245 1.21 4.62 22.99
CA LEU A 245 2.47 4.77 22.26
C LEU A 245 2.34 4.33 20.79
N ALA A 246 1.70 3.19 20.53
CA ALA A 246 1.59 2.66 19.17
C ALA A 246 0.49 3.33 18.34
N GLY A 247 -0.43 4.07 18.97
CA GLY A 247 -1.57 4.68 18.28
C GLY A 247 -2.52 3.68 17.61
N GLY A 248 -2.52 2.42 18.06
CA GLY A 248 -3.29 1.34 17.43
C GLY A 248 -2.64 0.73 16.17
N HIS A 249 -1.42 1.11 15.80
CA HIS A 249 -0.70 0.45 14.70
C HIS A 249 -0.21 -0.93 15.12
N ALA A 250 -0.67 -1.99 14.46
CA ALA A 250 -0.41 -3.36 14.89
C ALA A 250 1.08 -3.74 14.87
N SER A 251 1.84 -3.36 13.83
CA SER A 251 3.26 -3.68 13.78
C SER A 251 4.09 -2.89 14.80
N LEU A 252 3.79 -1.61 15.00
CA LEU A 252 4.39 -0.80 16.07
C LEU A 252 4.07 -1.35 17.45
N MET A 253 2.82 -1.75 17.69
CA MET A 253 2.40 -2.40 18.93
C MET A 253 3.26 -3.64 19.22
N ARG A 254 3.50 -4.47 18.20
CA ARG A 254 4.35 -5.65 18.31
C ARG A 254 5.80 -5.29 18.63
N ALA A 255 6.35 -4.29 17.96
CA ALA A 255 7.72 -3.84 18.20
C ALA A 255 7.88 -3.28 19.62
N LEU A 256 6.97 -2.40 20.04
CA LEU A 256 6.94 -1.82 21.39
C LEU A 256 6.77 -2.90 22.46
N TYR A 257 5.92 -3.90 22.22
CA TYR A 257 5.78 -5.05 23.11
C TYR A 257 7.14 -5.73 23.35
N PHE A 258 7.83 -6.16 22.29
CA PHE A 258 9.12 -6.84 22.43
C PHE A 258 10.20 -5.95 23.03
N ALA A 259 10.29 -4.68 22.60
CA ALA A 259 11.22 -3.71 23.15
C ALA A 259 10.99 -3.49 24.66
N SER A 260 9.73 -3.41 25.07
CA SER A 260 9.38 -3.19 26.48
C SER A 260 9.61 -4.39 27.38
N ARG A 261 9.49 -5.61 26.85
CA ARG A 261 9.75 -6.85 27.60
C ARG A 261 11.24 -7.15 27.76
N VAL A 262 12.05 -6.78 26.77
CA VAL A 262 13.48 -7.16 26.73
C VAL A 262 14.40 -6.07 27.26
N LYS A 263 14.13 -4.80 26.93
CA LYS A 263 15.09 -3.71 27.14
C LYS A 263 14.57 -2.62 28.08
N PHE A 264 13.37 -2.11 27.82
CA PHE A 264 12.88 -0.86 28.41
C PHE A 264 11.44 -0.99 28.91
N PRO A 265 11.21 -1.42 30.17
CA PRO A 265 9.86 -1.56 30.70
C PRO A 265 9.02 -0.31 30.44
N VAL A 266 7.80 -0.48 29.90
CA VAL A 266 6.98 0.64 29.42
C VAL A 266 6.59 1.64 30.52
N GLN A 267 6.62 1.20 31.78
CA GLN A 267 6.37 2.03 32.96
C GLN A 267 7.58 2.85 33.42
N SER A 268 8.74 2.71 32.78
CA SER A 268 9.95 3.47 33.14
C SER A 268 9.76 4.97 32.85
N ARG A 269 10.36 5.83 33.68
CA ARG A 269 10.23 7.30 33.57
C ARG A 269 10.57 7.84 32.17
N ASP A 270 11.56 7.26 31.51
CA ASP A 270 12.03 7.65 30.17
C ASP A 270 11.63 6.64 29.07
N ALA A 271 10.65 5.77 29.34
CA ALA A 271 10.25 4.69 28.43
C ALA A 271 9.90 5.21 27.04
N PHE A 272 9.18 6.33 26.93
CA PHE A 272 8.87 6.95 25.63
C PHE A 272 10.12 7.22 24.80
N ASN A 273 11.10 7.94 25.35
CA ASN A 273 12.31 8.30 24.61
C ASN A 273 13.14 7.06 24.25
N LEU A 274 13.29 6.12 25.18
CA LEU A 274 14.06 4.89 24.97
C LEU A 274 13.42 3.97 23.93
N LEU A 275 12.09 3.80 23.99
CA LEU A 275 11.34 2.98 23.05
C LEU A 275 11.26 3.62 21.66
N ALA A 276 11.12 4.95 21.56
CA ALA A 276 11.10 5.65 20.27
C ALA A 276 12.42 5.52 19.49
N HIS A 277 13.55 5.36 20.19
CA HIS A 277 14.87 5.15 19.58
C HIS A 277 15.28 3.68 19.52
N GLU A 278 14.43 2.75 19.94
CA GLU A 278 14.73 1.33 19.85
C GLU A 278 14.73 0.92 18.36
N PRO A 279 15.79 0.25 17.86
CA PRO A 279 15.93 -0.04 16.43
C PRO A 279 14.71 -0.74 15.80
N GLY A 280 14.13 -1.74 16.45
CA GLY A 280 12.96 -2.45 15.94
C GLY A 280 11.69 -1.60 15.91
N VAL A 281 11.52 -0.67 16.86
CA VAL A 281 10.43 0.32 16.82
C VAL A 281 10.67 1.33 15.70
N ARG A 282 11.90 1.84 15.57
CA ARG A 282 12.27 2.79 14.52
C ARG A 282 12.08 2.20 13.12
N ASP A 283 12.48 0.95 12.90
CA ASP A 283 12.28 0.22 11.64
C ASP A 283 10.79 0.15 11.25
N GLU A 284 9.89 -0.05 12.22
CA GLU A 284 8.45 -0.06 11.95
C GLU A 284 7.89 1.34 11.65
N CYS A 285 8.37 2.38 12.35
CA CYS A 285 8.03 3.76 12.03
C CYS A 285 8.51 4.13 10.61
N GLU A 286 9.72 3.72 10.23
CA GLU A 286 10.29 3.96 8.90
C GLU A 286 9.51 3.20 7.82
N LYS A 287 9.03 1.99 8.08
CA LYS A 287 8.13 1.27 7.16
C LYS A 287 6.81 2.00 6.94
N ILE A 288 6.24 2.59 7.99
CA ILE A 288 5.04 3.44 7.87
C ILE A 288 5.38 4.64 6.99
N TRP A 289 6.41 5.41 7.36
CA TRP A 289 6.86 6.60 6.62
C TRP A 289 7.12 6.31 5.13
N ASN A 290 7.90 5.27 4.85
CA ASN A 290 8.23 4.86 3.49
C ASN A 290 7.01 4.34 2.72
N GLY A 291 5.98 3.87 3.43
CA GLY A 291 4.70 3.49 2.87
C GLY A 291 3.83 4.66 2.44
N LEU A 292 4.06 5.87 2.95
CA LEU A 292 3.28 7.07 2.63
C LEU A 292 3.68 7.71 1.30
N THR A 293 2.73 8.34 0.62
CA THR A 293 2.95 9.14 -0.60
C THR A 293 3.73 10.42 -0.28
N THR A 294 4.23 11.09 -1.32
CA THR A 294 4.95 12.35 -1.18
C THR A 294 4.07 13.43 -0.54
N ASP A 295 2.83 13.57 -1.01
CA ASP A 295 1.83 14.51 -0.49
C ASP A 295 1.48 14.20 0.99
N GLU A 296 1.30 12.92 1.34
CA GLU A 296 1.05 12.47 2.71
C GLU A 296 2.22 12.81 3.66
N ARG A 297 3.46 12.51 3.26
CA ARG A 297 4.66 12.83 4.06
C ARG A 297 4.80 14.32 4.32
N GLN A 298 4.50 15.14 3.32
CA GLN A 298 4.56 16.59 3.46
C GLN A 298 3.46 17.13 4.35
N ALA A 299 2.23 16.61 4.23
CA ALA A 299 1.14 16.93 5.15
C ALA A 299 1.55 16.65 6.60
N LEU A 300 2.18 15.51 6.87
CA LEU A 300 2.69 15.17 8.20
C LEU A 300 3.79 16.14 8.69
N CYS A 301 4.74 16.51 7.83
CA CYS A 301 5.77 17.51 8.15
C CYS A 301 5.17 18.88 8.46
N ARG A 302 4.17 19.32 7.70
CA ARG A 302 3.45 20.59 7.93
C ARG A 302 2.72 20.56 9.28
N ILE A 303 2.04 19.47 9.59
CA ILE A 303 1.35 19.30 10.89
C ILE A 303 2.34 19.43 12.06
N VAL A 304 3.52 18.79 11.97
CA VAL A 304 4.58 18.93 12.99
C VAL A 304 5.05 20.38 13.13
N ARG A 305 5.10 21.14 12.04
CA ARG A 305 5.49 22.56 12.03
C ARG A 305 4.35 23.51 12.40
N HIS A 306 3.17 22.98 12.73
CA HIS A 306 1.94 23.75 12.96
C HIS A 306 1.51 24.59 11.74
N GLU A 307 1.80 24.09 10.54
CA GLU A 307 1.40 24.66 9.26
C GLU A 307 0.14 23.97 8.72
N PRO A 308 -0.68 24.65 7.90
CA PRO A 308 -1.85 24.05 7.28
C PRO A 308 -1.43 22.97 6.26
N ALA A 309 -2.11 21.83 6.33
CA ALA A 309 -1.99 20.73 5.38
C ALA A 309 -3.27 20.58 4.56
N ASP A 310 -3.16 19.93 3.39
CA ASP A 310 -4.30 19.64 2.52
C ASP A 310 -5.37 18.81 3.26
N GLU A 311 -6.63 19.29 3.25
CA GLU A 311 -7.73 18.71 4.03
C GLU A 311 -8.06 17.28 3.60
N ASN A 312 -7.98 16.96 2.30
CA ASN A 312 -8.27 15.63 1.78
C ASN A 312 -7.19 14.63 2.24
N THR A 313 -5.93 15.05 2.18
CA THR A 313 -4.79 14.26 2.66
C THR A 313 -4.89 14.02 4.16
N VAL A 314 -5.28 15.03 4.94
CA VAL A 314 -5.51 14.90 6.39
C VAL A 314 -6.67 13.95 6.67
N ALA A 315 -7.79 14.07 5.95
CA ALA A 315 -8.94 13.19 6.09
C ALA A 315 -8.57 11.73 5.78
N TRP A 316 -7.83 11.50 4.71
CA TRP A 316 -7.31 10.18 4.34
C TRP A 316 -6.38 9.61 5.42
N LEU A 317 -5.37 10.37 5.86
CA LEU A 317 -4.45 9.96 6.93
C LEU A 317 -5.18 9.65 8.24
N ALA A 318 -6.32 10.30 8.49
CA ALA A 318 -7.19 9.98 9.61
C ALA A 318 -7.95 8.66 9.41
N GLN A 319 -8.46 8.39 8.20
CA GLN A 319 -9.15 7.14 7.86
C GLN A 319 -8.24 5.92 7.97
N VAL A 320 -6.98 6.01 7.52
CA VAL A 320 -5.99 4.93 7.65
C VAL A 320 -5.29 4.89 9.02
N GLY A 321 -5.73 5.74 9.95
CA GLY A 321 -5.31 5.70 11.36
C GLY A 321 -3.93 6.26 11.66
N VAL A 322 -3.35 7.08 10.78
CA VAL A 322 -2.08 7.79 11.05
C VAL A 322 -2.33 9.05 11.89
N LEU A 323 -3.42 9.76 11.60
CA LEU A 323 -3.85 10.96 12.32
C LEU A 323 -5.17 10.73 13.08
N ARG A 324 -5.40 11.57 14.09
CA ARG A 324 -6.67 11.72 14.78
C ARG A 324 -7.16 13.14 14.60
N VAL A 325 -8.34 13.27 14.00
CA VAL A 325 -9.02 14.55 13.79
C VAL A 325 -10.18 14.67 14.78
N ARG A 326 -10.36 15.85 15.39
CA ARG A 326 -11.51 16.16 16.25
C ARG A 326 -12.14 17.48 15.79
N PRO A 327 -13.48 17.68 15.91
CA PRO A 327 -14.22 18.78 15.26
C PRO A 327 -13.80 20.23 15.60
N THR A 328 -12.80 20.45 16.43
CA THR A 328 -12.36 21.78 16.90
C THR A 328 -10.88 21.85 17.27
N LEU A 329 -10.12 20.77 17.04
CA LEU A 329 -8.71 20.69 17.39
C LEU A 329 -7.87 20.44 16.15
N ALA A 330 -6.63 20.91 16.17
CA ALA A 330 -5.64 20.57 15.15
C ALA A 330 -5.50 19.03 15.05
N PRO A 331 -5.28 18.48 13.84
CA PRO A 331 -4.96 17.08 13.66
C PRO A 331 -3.74 16.70 14.50
N ASN A 332 -3.82 15.57 15.20
CA ASN A 332 -2.70 15.03 15.98
C ASN A 332 -2.34 13.63 15.50
N PHE A 333 -1.10 13.20 15.69
CA PHE A 333 -0.70 11.83 15.39
C PHE A 333 -1.44 10.83 16.27
N CYS A 334 -1.80 9.68 15.71
CA CYS A 334 -2.30 8.57 16.51
C CYS A 334 -1.21 8.00 17.42
N SER A 335 0.03 7.93 16.93
CA SER A 335 1.18 7.36 17.63
C SER A 335 2.23 8.43 17.92
N PRO A 336 2.54 8.72 19.20
CA PRO A 336 3.61 9.66 19.57
C PRO A 336 5.01 9.14 19.22
N VAL A 337 5.23 7.81 19.16
CA VAL A 337 6.55 7.30 18.71
C VAL A 337 6.76 7.48 17.21
N PHE A 338 5.68 7.41 16.42
CA PHE A 338 5.74 7.76 15.00
C PHE A 338 5.89 9.26 14.80
N GLU A 339 5.15 10.07 15.56
CA GLU A 339 5.30 11.54 15.57
C GLU A 339 6.76 11.95 15.83
N LYS A 340 7.42 11.31 16.80
CA LYS A 340 8.83 11.59 17.11
C LYS A 340 9.76 11.40 15.91
N LEU A 341 9.56 10.33 15.12
CA LEU A 341 10.31 10.13 13.88
C LEU A 341 10.03 11.26 12.88
N VAL A 342 8.77 11.64 12.68
CA VAL A 342 8.41 12.74 11.76
C VAL A 342 8.99 14.07 12.23
N GLN A 343 9.04 14.33 13.54
CA GLN A 343 9.71 15.50 14.11
C GLN A 343 11.21 15.53 13.80
N GLU A 344 11.90 14.40 13.91
CA GLU A 344 13.32 14.29 13.53
C GLU A 344 13.54 14.54 12.04
N ILE A 345 12.68 14.00 11.19
CA ILE A 345 12.75 14.20 9.73
C ILE A 345 12.44 15.67 9.37
N ALA A 346 11.39 16.23 9.96
CA ALA A 346 10.95 17.60 9.69
C ALA A 346 11.89 18.66 10.28
N GLY A 347 12.60 18.33 11.37
CA GLY A 347 13.62 19.16 12.02
C GLY A 347 15.02 19.03 11.41
N GLY A 348 15.24 18.03 10.53
CA GLY A 348 16.45 17.94 9.70
C GLY A 348 16.50 19.06 8.63
N PRO A 349 17.66 19.28 7.98
CA PRO A 349 17.74 20.17 6.83
C PRO A 349 16.72 19.69 5.78
N VAL A 350 15.89 20.62 5.29
CA VAL A 350 14.86 20.33 4.29
C VAL A 350 15.55 19.96 2.99
N VAL A 351 15.66 18.66 2.72
CA VAL A 351 16.06 18.15 1.40
C VAL A 351 14.85 18.34 0.48
N PRO A 352 14.94 19.19 -0.55
CA PRO A 352 13.82 19.42 -1.45
C PRO A 352 13.51 18.16 -2.25
N VAL A 353 12.24 17.75 -2.29
CA VAL A 353 11.76 16.66 -3.14
C VAL A 353 11.14 17.25 -4.39
N LEU A 354 11.59 16.78 -5.56
CA LEU A 354 10.99 17.10 -6.86
C LEU A 354 10.19 15.91 -7.39
N ASP A 355 8.89 16.10 -7.59
CA ASP A 355 8.05 15.14 -8.30
C ASP A 355 7.79 15.64 -9.73
N PHE A 356 8.08 14.79 -10.70
CA PHE A 356 7.87 15.05 -12.12
C PHE A 356 6.62 14.30 -12.56
N THR A 357 5.52 15.00 -12.81
CA THR A 357 4.29 14.37 -13.30
C THR A 357 4.31 14.31 -14.84
N PRO A 358 3.63 13.32 -15.46
CA PRO A 358 3.50 13.23 -16.90
C PRO A 358 2.94 14.53 -17.53
N PRO A 359 3.18 14.78 -18.83
CA PRO A 359 2.78 16.02 -19.49
C PRO A 359 1.31 16.37 -19.24
N PRO A 360 0.98 17.64 -18.92
CA PRO A 360 1.82 18.84 -19.09
C PRO A 360 2.97 18.91 -18.07
N SER A 361 4.08 19.58 -18.42
CA SER A 361 5.38 19.67 -17.70
C SER A 361 5.30 20.27 -16.30
N HIS A 362 4.57 19.58 -15.44
CA HIS A 362 4.30 19.94 -14.07
C HIS A 362 5.40 19.34 -13.20
N VAL A 363 5.98 20.20 -12.37
CA VAL A 363 6.93 19.81 -11.34
C VAL A 363 6.36 20.27 -10.02
N ARG A 364 6.32 19.37 -9.04
CA ARG A 364 6.00 19.72 -7.66
C ARG A 364 7.29 19.83 -6.86
N VAL A 365 7.46 20.92 -6.13
CA VAL A 365 8.53 21.09 -5.15
C VAL A 365 7.91 20.92 -3.79
N ASN A 366 8.31 19.88 -3.07
CA ASN A 366 7.68 19.54 -1.79
C ASN A 366 6.13 19.54 -1.90
N GLY A 367 5.63 18.92 -2.99
CA GLY A 367 4.19 18.72 -3.30
C GLY A 367 3.45 19.95 -3.77
N GLU A 368 4.06 21.14 -3.66
CA GLU A 368 3.46 22.35 -4.22
C GLU A 368 3.77 22.45 -5.70
N MET A 369 2.71 22.67 -6.49
CA MET A 369 2.84 22.85 -7.93
C MET A 369 3.69 24.10 -8.20
N VAL A 370 4.81 23.91 -8.88
CA VAL A 370 5.61 25.02 -9.38
C VAL A 370 4.91 25.61 -10.61
N THR A 371 5.09 26.91 -10.85
CA THR A 371 4.75 27.53 -12.14
C THR A 371 5.23 26.66 -13.30
N THR A 372 4.35 26.41 -14.27
CA THR A 372 4.59 25.50 -15.40
C THR A 372 5.97 25.75 -16.03
N LEU A 373 6.79 24.71 -16.02
CA LEU A 373 8.08 24.72 -16.68
C LEU A 373 7.88 24.53 -18.19
N ARG A 374 8.68 25.24 -18.99
CA ARG A 374 8.77 24.95 -20.42
C ARG A 374 9.49 23.61 -20.63
N MET A 375 9.28 22.93 -21.75
CA MET A 375 9.93 21.64 -22.02
C MET A 375 11.46 21.67 -21.86
N PRO A 376 12.19 22.71 -22.32
CA PRO A 376 13.63 22.79 -22.08
C PRO A 376 13.99 22.90 -20.60
N GLU A 377 13.22 23.66 -19.82
CA GLU A 377 13.41 23.81 -18.38
C GLU A 377 13.16 22.49 -17.64
N TYR A 378 12.08 21.79 -18.03
CA TYR A 378 11.68 20.51 -17.48
C TYR A 378 12.74 19.42 -17.72
N GLU A 379 13.22 19.26 -18.96
CA GLU A 379 14.20 18.23 -19.29
C GLU A 379 15.57 18.49 -18.62
N ILE A 380 15.98 19.76 -18.51
CA ILE A 380 17.21 20.13 -17.78
C ILE A 380 17.07 19.79 -16.29
N LEU A 381 15.96 20.19 -15.65
CA LEU A 381 15.73 19.93 -14.22
C LEU A 381 15.62 18.43 -13.94
N LYS A 382 14.92 17.69 -14.81
CA LYS A 382 14.80 16.23 -14.75
C LYS A 382 16.16 15.54 -14.87
N HIS A 383 17.01 16.02 -15.78
CA HIS A 383 18.37 15.47 -15.94
C HIS A 383 19.25 15.70 -14.70
N LEU A 384 19.19 16.91 -14.12
CA LEU A 384 19.93 17.26 -12.90
C LEU A 384 19.46 16.41 -11.70
N TRP A 385 18.15 16.26 -11.54
CA TRP A 385 17.56 15.49 -10.44
C TRP A 385 17.90 13.99 -10.54
N ASN A 386 17.79 13.40 -11.73
CA ASN A 386 18.07 11.98 -11.93
C ASN A 386 19.54 11.59 -11.73
N LYS A 387 20.45 12.57 -11.84
CA LYS A 387 21.90 12.36 -11.69
C LYS A 387 22.45 12.86 -10.36
N GLN A 388 21.60 13.33 -9.43
CA GLN A 388 22.09 13.80 -8.14
C GLN A 388 22.83 12.69 -7.37
N PRO A 389 23.94 12.99 -6.67
CA PRO A 389 24.61 14.30 -6.53
C PRO A 389 25.71 14.56 -7.58
N GLU A 390 25.78 13.77 -8.65
CA GLU A 390 26.82 13.85 -9.67
C GLU A 390 26.77 15.15 -10.49
N VAL A 391 27.94 15.55 -11.01
CA VAL A 391 28.04 16.71 -11.89
C VAL A 391 27.53 16.35 -13.29
N CYS A 392 26.47 17.03 -13.73
CA CYS A 392 26.02 17.01 -15.11
C CYS A 392 26.89 17.98 -15.93
N THR A 393 27.56 17.46 -16.96
CA THR A 393 28.42 18.28 -17.82
C THR A 393 27.59 19.23 -18.69
N GLN A 394 28.18 20.34 -19.12
CA GLN A 394 27.53 21.25 -20.08
C GLN A 394 27.00 20.51 -21.31
N ASN A 395 27.78 19.57 -21.86
CA ASN A 395 27.36 18.77 -23.01
C ASN A 395 26.12 17.91 -22.71
N SER A 396 26.06 17.25 -21.55
CA SER A 396 24.88 16.42 -21.21
C SER A 396 23.64 17.27 -20.97
N LEU A 397 23.79 18.47 -20.40
CA LEU A 397 22.69 19.41 -20.19
C LEU A 397 22.23 20.07 -21.49
N ILE A 398 23.14 20.32 -22.45
CA ILE A 398 22.80 20.78 -23.80
C ILE A 398 22.00 19.71 -24.56
N LEU A 399 22.32 18.42 -24.37
CA LEU A 399 21.51 17.35 -24.96
C LEU A 399 20.08 17.34 -24.39
N ALA A 400 19.93 17.48 -23.07
CA ALA A 400 18.62 17.59 -22.43
C ALA A 400 17.85 18.85 -22.90
N LEU A 401 18.55 19.98 -23.02
CA LEU A 401 18.02 21.23 -23.58
C LEU A 401 17.45 21.00 -24.99
N HIS A 402 18.22 20.38 -25.88
CA HIS A 402 17.79 20.09 -27.25
C HIS A 402 16.65 19.08 -27.34
N GLU A 403 16.56 18.14 -26.40
CA GLU A 403 15.38 17.28 -26.29
C GLU A 403 14.13 18.08 -25.95
N GLY A 404 14.21 18.98 -24.98
CA GLY A 404 13.10 19.87 -24.63
C GLY A 404 12.71 20.80 -25.78
N GLU A 405 13.67 21.40 -26.48
CA GLU A 405 13.42 22.29 -27.62
C GLU A 405 12.82 21.58 -28.85
N ARG A 406 13.07 20.27 -29.02
CA ARG A 406 12.39 19.47 -30.03
C ARG A 406 10.92 19.22 -29.68
N LYS A 407 10.61 19.05 -28.39
CA LYS A 407 9.26 18.83 -27.88
C LYS A 407 8.44 20.13 -27.83
N GLU A 408 9.09 21.28 -27.66
CA GLU A 408 8.47 22.62 -27.69
C GLU A 408 9.34 23.60 -28.49
N PRO A 409 9.22 23.64 -29.83
CA PRO A 409 10.01 24.53 -30.67
C PRO A 409 9.63 26.00 -30.40
N THR A 410 10.63 26.84 -30.11
CA THR A 410 10.40 28.28 -29.90
C THR A 410 11.33 29.12 -30.77
N ALA A 411 10.94 30.36 -31.08
CA ALA A 411 11.81 31.32 -31.77
C ALA A 411 13.11 31.65 -30.99
N LYS A 412 13.21 31.23 -29.72
CA LYS A 412 14.36 31.39 -28.83
C LYS A 412 15.41 30.27 -28.97
N SER A 413 15.22 29.30 -29.86
CA SER A 413 16.18 28.21 -30.10
C SER A 413 17.40 28.62 -30.95
N ALA A 414 17.46 29.88 -31.40
CA ALA A 414 18.62 30.44 -32.11
C ALA A 414 19.67 30.99 -31.12
N GLY A 415 20.95 30.79 -31.43
CA GLY A 415 22.09 31.32 -30.65
C GLY A 415 22.91 30.27 -29.91
N ASN A 416 23.92 30.74 -29.17
CA ASN A 416 24.89 29.90 -28.46
C ASN A 416 24.19 28.97 -27.44
N PRO A 417 24.33 27.63 -27.56
CA PRO A 417 23.71 26.67 -26.62
C PRO A 417 24.09 26.87 -25.16
N LEU A 418 25.32 27.34 -24.88
CA LEU A 418 25.79 27.56 -23.51
C LEU A 418 25.07 28.73 -22.84
N GLU A 419 24.95 29.86 -23.54
CA GLU A 419 24.22 31.03 -23.04
C GLU A 419 22.73 30.73 -22.82
N ARG A 420 22.15 29.86 -23.65
CA ARG A 420 20.78 29.39 -23.49
C ARG A 420 20.66 28.49 -22.26
N LEU A 421 21.58 27.54 -22.09
CA LEU A 421 21.61 26.67 -20.91
C LEU A 421 21.65 27.50 -19.62
N ASP A 422 22.54 28.48 -19.53
CA ASP A 422 22.66 29.33 -18.33
C ASP A 422 21.38 30.14 -18.06
N ARG A 423 20.74 30.64 -19.11
CA ARG A 423 19.45 31.33 -19.00
C ARG A 423 18.35 30.42 -18.48
N TYR A 424 18.23 29.21 -19.01
CA TYR A 424 17.24 28.23 -18.54
C TYR A 424 17.52 27.78 -17.10
N ILE A 425 18.78 27.58 -16.72
CA ILE A 425 19.14 27.30 -15.32
C ILE A 425 18.71 28.44 -14.40
N HIS A 426 18.92 29.70 -14.81
CA HIS A 426 18.46 30.85 -14.04
C HIS A 426 16.93 30.89 -13.89
N GLU A 427 16.20 30.64 -14.98
CA GLU A 427 14.73 30.60 -14.96
C GLU A 427 14.20 29.44 -14.11
N ILE A 428 14.80 28.24 -14.20
CA ILE A 428 14.49 27.09 -13.36
C ILE A 428 14.64 27.46 -11.88
N LYS A 429 15.79 28.03 -11.49
CA LYS A 429 16.06 28.46 -10.12
C LYS A 429 15.01 29.44 -9.61
N SER A 430 14.61 30.39 -10.45
CA SER A 430 13.56 31.35 -10.10
C SER A 430 12.20 30.69 -9.93
N LYS A 431 11.84 29.73 -10.78
CA LYS A 431 10.53 29.07 -10.76
C LYS A 431 10.39 28.12 -9.58
N ILE A 432 11.41 27.32 -9.27
CA ILE A 432 11.38 26.37 -8.13
C ILE A 432 11.67 27.03 -6.77
N GLY A 433 11.79 28.37 -6.73
CA GLY A 433 11.89 29.13 -5.48
C GLY A 433 13.18 28.83 -4.69
N PRO A 434 13.11 28.75 -3.34
CA PRO A 434 14.27 28.50 -2.48
C PRO A 434 15.05 27.22 -2.84
N THR A 435 14.35 26.20 -3.35
CA THR A 435 14.92 24.95 -3.84
C THR A 435 15.89 25.15 -5.01
N GLY A 436 15.84 26.30 -5.70
CA GLY A 436 16.81 26.66 -6.73
C GLY A 436 18.26 26.72 -6.23
N GLN A 437 18.47 26.87 -4.93
CA GLN A 437 19.80 26.85 -4.31
C GLN A 437 20.49 25.49 -4.38
N SER A 438 19.72 24.40 -4.53
CA SER A 438 20.24 23.05 -4.73
C SER A 438 20.96 22.88 -6.08
N ILE A 439 20.67 23.74 -7.07
CA ILE A 439 21.38 23.73 -8.36
C ILE A 439 22.67 24.55 -8.22
N GLN A 440 23.80 23.86 -8.09
CA GLN A 440 25.11 24.48 -7.93
C GLN A 440 25.94 24.39 -9.21
N ALA A 441 26.67 25.45 -9.53
CA ALA A 441 27.68 25.41 -10.58
C ALA A 441 28.84 24.50 -10.14
N ALA A 442 29.36 23.73 -11.08
CA ALA A 442 30.53 22.87 -10.91
C ALA A 442 31.47 23.05 -12.11
N ASN A 443 32.75 22.65 -11.98
CA ASN A 443 33.84 22.98 -12.91
C ASN A 443 33.51 22.96 -14.41
N ASN A 444 32.67 22.02 -14.88
CA ASN A 444 32.25 21.95 -16.29
C ASN A 444 30.74 21.71 -16.46
N GLY A 445 29.90 22.31 -15.61
CA GLY A 445 28.45 22.19 -15.70
C GLY A 445 27.72 22.51 -14.40
N TYR A 446 26.69 21.73 -14.09
CA TYR A 446 25.84 21.94 -12.92
C TYR A 446 25.61 20.62 -12.19
N ARG A 447 25.36 20.68 -10.89
CA ARG A 447 24.93 19.54 -10.09
C ARG A 447 23.75 19.91 -9.23
N TRP A 448 22.95 18.91 -8.90
CA TRP A 448 21.97 19.02 -7.83
C TRP A 448 22.61 18.57 -6.51
N VAL A 449 22.54 19.42 -5.49
CA VAL A 449 22.97 19.11 -4.12
C VAL A 449 21.72 19.07 -3.23
N PRO A 450 21.40 17.91 -2.64
CA PRO A 450 20.26 17.73 -1.75
C PRO A 450 20.28 18.68 -0.54
#